data_AF-A0AAE3SMS7-F1
#
_entry.id   AF-A0AAE3SMS7-F1
#
_cell.length_a   1.000
_cell.length_b   1.000
_cell.length_c   1.000
_cell.angle_alpha   90.00
_cell.angle_beta   90.00
_cell.angle_gamma   90.00
#
_symmetry.space_group_name_H-M   'P 1'
#
loop_
_entity.id
_entity.type
_entity.pdbx_description
1 polymer ?
#
loop_
_entity_poly.entity_id
_entity_poly.type
_entity_poly.pdbx_seq_one_letter_code
_entity_poly.pdbx_strand_id
1 'polypeptide(L)'
;MNEILSVLNLALSAVGKALTKRGTRIEKKIRAVQLMQKAVNRTKLYLNESNGNYHPNAELSDLWNEAFAAMILIDHELARKLNEQSRFWIEPQAWLLEESAMELQPSLMELQDRCESIIIELQRRKT
;
A
#
# COMPACT_ATOMS: atom_id res chain seq x y z
N MET A 1 19.88 -13.07 8.20
CA MET A 1 19.07 -12.21 7.31
C MET A 1 19.08 -12.62 5.83
N ASN A 2 19.91 -13.61 5.40
CA ASN A 2 20.02 -14.04 3.98
C ASN A 2 19.26 -15.33 3.61
N GLU A 3 18.76 -16.09 4.57
CA GLU A 3 18.13 -17.40 4.28
C GLU A 3 16.70 -17.28 3.75
N ILE A 4 15.96 -16.26 4.18
CA ILE A 4 14.57 -16.03 3.76
C ILE A 4 14.51 -15.69 2.26
N LEU A 5 15.48 -14.93 1.74
CA LEU A 5 15.55 -14.56 0.32
C LEU A 5 15.92 -15.76 -0.58
N SER A 6 16.71 -16.69 -0.07
CA SER A 6 17.12 -17.92 -0.78
C SER A 6 15.95 -18.89 -0.96
N VAL A 7 15.19 -19.13 0.11
CA VAL A 7 14.03 -20.02 0.08
C VAL A 7 12.93 -19.48 -0.82
N LEU A 8 12.78 -18.15 -0.89
CA LEU A 8 11.85 -17.49 -1.81
C LEU A 8 12.24 -17.74 -3.28
N ASN A 9 13.52 -17.64 -3.64
CA ASN A 9 13.98 -17.83 -5.02
C ASN A 9 13.87 -19.29 -5.50
N LEU A 10 14.09 -20.27 -4.62
CA LEU A 10 14.03 -21.69 -5.00
C LEU A 10 12.59 -22.18 -5.23
N ALA A 11 11.62 -21.64 -4.47
CA ALA A 11 10.21 -21.97 -4.64
C ALA A 11 9.60 -21.37 -5.94
N LEU A 12 10.22 -20.35 -6.52
CA LEU A 12 9.74 -19.67 -7.73
C LEU A 12 10.00 -20.46 -9.01
N SER A 13 11.06 -21.26 -9.09
CA SER A 13 11.48 -21.90 -10.35
C SER A 13 10.68 -23.16 -10.72
N ALA A 14 10.18 -23.91 -9.73
CA ALA A 14 9.42 -25.16 -9.97
C ALA A 14 7.94 -24.94 -10.35
N VAL A 15 7.44 -23.72 -10.17
CA VAL A 15 6.02 -23.32 -10.33
C VAL A 15 5.68 -22.88 -11.77
N GLY A 16 6.68 -22.71 -12.63
CA GLY A 16 6.61 -21.87 -13.83
C GLY A 16 5.67 -22.25 -14.99
N LYS A 17 5.07 -23.46 -15.06
CA LYS A 17 4.32 -23.88 -16.27
C LYS A 17 2.81 -24.08 -16.13
N ALA A 18 2.26 -24.31 -14.94
CA ALA A 18 0.80 -24.42 -14.73
C ALA A 18 0.18 -23.20 -14.03
N LEU A 19 1.01 -22.25 -13.57
CA LEU A 19 0.62 -21.13 -12.70
C LEU A 19 0.62 -19.77 -13.40
N THR A 20 0.79 -19.67 -14.73
CA THR A 20 1.03 -18.38 -15.40
C THR A 20 -0.10 -17.35 -15.20
N LYS A 21 -1.38 -17.76 -15.21
CA LYS A 21 -2.52 -16.86 -14.90
C LYS A 21 -2.79 -16.65 -13.40
N ARG A 22 -2.45 -17.63 -12.55
CA ARG A 22 -2.72 -17.57 -11.09
C ARG A 22 -1.58 -16.89 -10.33
N GLY A 23 -0.34 -17.19 -10.72
CA GLY A 23 0.89 -16.52 -10.32
C GLY A 23 0.84 -15.03 -10.63
N THR A 24 0.45 -14.65 -11.85
CA THR A 24 0.29 -13.22 -12.21
C THR A 24 -0.76 -12.49 -11.35
N ARG A 25 -1.84 -13.16 -10.91
CA ARG A 25 -2.81 -12.55 -9.98
C ARG A 25 -2.25 -12.39 -8.57
N ILE A 26 -1.50 -13.38 -8.08
CA ILE A 26 -0.86 -13.33 -6.75
C ILE A 26 0.26 -12.28 -6.74
N GLU A 27 1.09 -12.23 -7.78
CA GLU A 27 2.16 -11.24 -7.94
C GLU A 27 1.61 -9.80 -7.98
N LYS A 28 0.51 -9.57 -8.71
CA LYS A 28 -0.18 -8.27 -8.71
C LYS A 28 -0.64 -7.86 -7.30
N LYS A 29 -1.18 -8.81 -6.52
CA LYS A 29 -1.59 -8.55 -5.13
C LYS A 29 -0.40 -8.24 -4.22
N ILE A 30 0.67 -9.02 -4.32
CA ILE A 30 1.91 -8.78 -3.57
C ILE A 30 2.46 -7.39 -3.90
N ARG A 31 2.49 -7.02 -5.20
CA ARG A 31 2.98 -5.73 -5.64
C ARG A 31 2.14 -4.57 -5.10
N ALA A 32 0.82 -4.67 -5.13
CA ALA A 32 -0.07 -3.64 -4.59
C ALA A 32 0.16 -3.42 -3.09
N VAL A 33 0.30 -4.51 -2.33
CA VAL A 33 0.61 -4.45 -0.89
C VAL A 33 1.98 -3.81 -0.65
N GLN A 34 3.01 -4.16 -1.42
CA GLN A 34 4.34 -3.55 -1.30
C GLN A 34 4.33 -2.04 -1.57
N LEU A 35 3.59 -1.60 -2.60
CA LEU A 35 3.46 -0.18 -2.93
C LEU A 35 2.75 0.58 -1.79
N MET A 36 1.68 0.00 -1.24
CA MET A 36 0.97 0.58 -0.10
C MET A 36 1.87 0.68 1.15
N GLN A 37 2.65 -0.36 1.47
CA GLN A 37 3.61 -0.32 2.58
C GLN A 37 4.70 0.73 2.37
N LYS A 38 5.20 0.86 1.15
CA LYS A 38 6.17 1.92 0.81
C LYS A 38 5.59 3.30 1.08
N ALA A 39 4.37 3.57 0.62
CA ALA A 39 3.69 4.85 0.86
C ALA A 39 3.46 5.13 2.35
N VAL A 40 2.97 4.15 3.11
CA VAL A 40 2.80 4.24 4.58
C VAL A 40 4.11 4.57 5.27
N ASN A 41 5.19 3.82 4.98
CA ASN A 41 6.47 4.00 5.64
C ASN A 41 7.09 5.37 5.35
N ARG A 42 7.00 5.84 4.10
CA ARG A 42 7.48 7.18 3.73
C ARG A 42 6.67 8.28 4.38
N THR A 43 5.36 8.10 4.49
CA THR A 43 4.50 9.04 5.21
C THR A 43 4.88 9.14 6.68
N LYS A 44 5.10 8.00 7.36
CA LYS A 44 5.54 7.98 8.77
C LYS A 44 6.89 8.68 8.97
N LEU A 45 7.85 8.40 8.10
CA LEU A 45 9.17 9.01 8.14
C LEU A 45 9.08 10.53 7.96
N TYR A 46 8.35 10.98 6.93
CA TYR A 46 8.13 12.39 6.66
C TYR A 46 7.47 13.12 7.84
N LEU A 47 6.44 12.52 8.45
CA LEU A 47 5.76 13.11 9.60
C LEU A 47 6.68 13.20 10.82
N ASN A 48 7.52 12.19 11.05
CA ASN A 48 8.52 12.25 12.12
C ASN A 48 9.53 13.39 11.88
N GLU A 49 10.01 13.54 10.65
CA GLU A 49 10.95 14.61 10.27
C GLU A 49 10.32 16.01 10.31
N SER A 50 9.01 16.09 10.04
CA SER A 50 8.25 17.34 10.02
C SER A 50 7.65 17.71 11.38
N ASN A 51 8.01 16.99 12.45
CA ASN A 51 7.42 17.13 13.80
C ASN A 51 5.87 17.04 13.79
N GLY A 52 5.31 16.16 12.96
CA GLY A 52 3.87 15.96 12.82
C GLY A 52 3.15 17.04 12.01
N ASN A 53 3.87 18.00 11.43
CA ASN A 53 3.27 19.03 10.58
C ASN A 53 2.99 18.52 9.16
N TYR A 54 1.82 18.85 8.64
CA TYR A 54 1.39 18.49 7.30
C TYR A 54 1.72 19.62 6.32
N HIS A 55 2.79 19.46 5.54
CA HIS A 55 3.05 20.32 4.37
C HIS A 55 2.81 19.54 3.07
N PRO A 56 2.48 20.25 1.97
CA PRO A 56 2.41 19.65 0.65
C PRO A 56 3.65 18.81 0.34
N ASN A 57 3.44 17.59 -0.17
CA ASN A 57 4.50 16.65 -0.50
C ASN A 57 4.13 15.84 -1.74
N ALA A 58 4.65 16.25 -2.91
CA ALA A 58 4.40 15.60 -4.18
C ALA A 58 4.91 14.15 -4.22
N GLU A 59 6.04 13.85 -3.57
CA GLU A 59 6.57 12.49 -3.52
C GLU A 59 5.62 11.54 -2.77
N LEU A 60 5.08 11.98 -1.63
CA LEU A 60 4.07 11.19 -0.92
C LEU A 60 2.81 11.03 -1.77
N SER A 61 2.35 12.10 -2.42
CA SER A 61 1.19 12.04 -3.33
C SER A 61 1.38 10.98 -4.42
N ASP A 62 2.56 10.95 -5.06
CA ASP A 62 2.90 9.99 -6.11
C ASP A 62 2.95 8.56 -5.58
N LEU A 63 3.54 8.33 -4.41
CA LEU A 63 3.61 6.99 -3.80
C LEU A 63 2.22 6.44 -3.47
N TRP A 64 1.32 7.28 -2.95
CA TRP A 64 -0.07 6.90 -2.70
C TRP A 64 -0.83 6.65 -4.01
N ASN A 65 -0.57 7.43 -5.05
CA ASN A 65 -1.17 7.23 -6.38
C ASN A 65 -0.70 5.92 -7.04
N GLU A 66 0.58 5.57 -6.92
CA GLU A 66 1.13 4.28 -7.37
C GLU A 66 0.43 3.11 -6.66
N ALA A 67 0.25 3.22 -5.33
CA ALA A 67 -0.46 2.22 -4.54
C ALA A 67 -1.93 2.10 -4.95
N PHE A 68 -2.61 3.23 -5.18
CA PHE A 68 -3.97 3.28 -5.71
C PHE A 68 -4.09 2.54 -7.04
N ALA A 69 -3.23 2.87 -8.01
CA ALA A 69 -3.27 2.29 -9.36
C ALA A 69 -3.10 0.76 -9.33
N ALA A 70 -2.29 0.25 -8.40
CA ALA A 70 -2.12 -1.19 -8.21
C ALA A 70 -3.30 -1.84 -7.47
N MET A 71 -3.92 -1.13 -6.51
CA MET A 71 -4.98 -1.66 -5.66
C MET A 71 -6.37 -1.64 -6.33
N ILE A 72 -6.62 -0.76 -7.30
CA ILE A 72 -7.95 -0.61 -7.94
C ILE A 72 -8.47 -1.91 -8.56
N LEU A 73 -7.56 -2.79 -9.02
CA LEU A 73 -7.92 -4.10 -9.61
C LEU A 73 -8.09 -5.21 -8.58
N ILE A 74 -7.91 -4.91 -7.29
CA ILE A 74 -7.88 -5.87 -6.18
C ILE A 74 -8.98 -5.55 -5.17
N ASP A 75 -9.04 -4.30 -4.70
CA ASP A 75 -9.97 -3.81 -3.70
C ASP A 75 -10.29 -2.34 -4.00
N HIS A 76 -11.50 -2.09 -4.52
CA HIS A 76 -11.95 -0.75 -4.90
C HIS A 76 -12.15 0.18 -3.70
N GLU A 77 -12.59 -0.34 -2.56
CA GLU A 77 -12.84 0.47 -1.36
C GLU A 77 -11.51 0.96 -0.78
N LEU A 78 -10.53 0.04 -0.68
CA LEU A 78 -9.19 0.38 -0.27
C LEU A 78 -8.51 1.31 -1.29
N ALA A 79 -8.66 1.06 -2.59
CA ALA A 79 -8.11 1.93 -3.63
C ALA A 79 -8.62 3.37 -3.51
N ARG A 80 -9.92 3.57 -3.23
CA ARG A 80 -10.49 4.90 -3.00
C ARG A 80 -9.78 5.64 -1.87
N LYS A 81 -9.54 4.95 -0.74
CA LYS A 81 -8.79 5.49 0.41
C LYS A 81 -7.35 5.89 0.04
N LEU A 82 -6.68 5.09 -0.80
CA LEU A 82 -5.32 5.42 -1.26
C LEU A 82 -5.29 6.63 -2.20
N ASN A 83 -6.31 6.80 -3.03
CA ASN A 83 -6.46 7.98 -3.87
C ASN A 83 -6.74 9.25 -3.04
N GLU A 84 -7.56 9.14 -1.99
CA GLU A 84 -7.78 10.24 -1.03
C GLU A 84 -6.47 10.67 -0.36
N GLN A 85 -5.65 9.71 0.09
CA GLN A 85 -4.31 10.00 0.61
C GLN A 85 -3.43 10.73 -0.42
N SER A 86 -3.43 10.27 -1.68
CA SER A 86 -2.67 10.93 -2.75
C SER A 86 -3.08 12.41 -2.90
N ARG A 87 -4.38 12.69 -2.95
CA ARG A 87 -4.90 14.06 -3.08
C ARG A 87 -4.63 14.92 -1.85
N PHE A 88 -4.71 14.34 -0.65
CA PHE A 88 -4.39 15.02 0.61
C PHE A 88 -2.98 15.62 0.57
N TRP A 89 -1.98 14.84 0.13
CA TRP A 89 -0.60 15.30 0.12
C TRP A 89 -0.29 16.41 -0.89
N ILE A 90 -1.21 16.74 -1.81
CA ILE A 90 -1.07 17.91 -2.69
C ILE A 90 -1.39 19.20 -1.92
N GLU A 91 -2.43 19.19 -1.08
CA GLU A 91 -2.87 20.39 -0.35
C GLU A 91 -3.44 20.04 1.04
N PRO A 92 -2.60 19.61 2.01
CA PRO A 92 -3.08 19.13 3.30
C PRO A 92 -3.90 20.16 4.07
N GLN A 93 -3.57 21.44 3.95
CA GLN A 93 -4.22 22.52 4.70
C GLN A 93 -5.67 22.73 4.25
N ALA A 94 -5.98 22.62 2.95
CA ALA A 94 -7.35 22.69 2.47
C ALA A 94 -8.21 21.56 3.05
N TRP A 95 -7.64 20.35 3.15
CA TRP A 95 -8.31 19.19 3.72
C TRP A 95 -8.49 19.28 5.23
N LEU A 96 -7.56 19.90 5.96
CA LEU A 96 -7.70 20.10 7.41
C LEU A 96 -8.74 21.18 7.77
N LEU A 97 -9.10 22.05 6.82
CA LEU A 97 -10.12 23.08 7.01
C LEU A 97 -11.55 22.58 6.70
N GLU A 98 -11.68 21.47 5.98
CA GLU A 98 -12.97 20.85 5.68
C GLU A 98 -13.29 19.75 6.71
N GLU A 99 -14.30 19.94 7.56
CA GLU A 99 -14.73 18.94 8.56
C GLU A 99 -14.99 17.55 7.95
N SER A 100 -15.55 17.50 6.74
CA SER A 100 -15.80 16.25 5.99
C SER A 100 -14.53 15.55 5.49
N ALA A 101 -13.42 16.27 5.36
CA ALA A 101 -12.15 15.71 4.92
C ALA A 101 -11.38 15.02 6.06
N MET A 102 -11.67 15.35 7.33
CA MET A 102 -11.15 14.62 8.49
C MET A 102 -11.69 13.17 8.58
N GLU A 103 -12.91 12.91 8.09
CA GLU A 103 -13.48 11.55 8.03
C GLU A 103 -12.89 10.69 6.90
N LEU A 104 -12.27 11.33 5.90
CA LEU A 104 -11.68 10.67 4.72
C LEU A 104 -10.23 10.23 4.94
N GLN A 105 -9.64 10.52 6.11
CA GLN A 105 -8.26 10.15 6.40
C GLN A 105 -8.21 8.83 7.19
N PRO A 106 -8.06 7.66 6.54
CA PRO A 106 -7.77 6.43 7.27
C PRO A 106 -6.47 6.61 8.04
N SER A 107 -6.45 6.16 9.30
CA SER A 107 -5.22 6.21 10.07
C SER A 107 -4.17 5.32 9.43
N LEU A 108 -2.90 5.73 9.44
CA LEU A 108 -1.80 4.91 8.92
C LEU A 108 -1.75 3.52 9.59
N MET A 109 -2.29 3.40 10.80
CA MET A 109 -2.45 2.14 11.52
C MET A 109 -3.53 1.24 10.89
N GLU A 110 -4.71 1.79 10.59
CA GLU A 110 -5.79 1.06 9.90
C GLU A 110 -5.32 0.50 8.54
N LEU A 111 -4.58 1.31 7.76
CA LEU A 111 -4.04 0.88 6.47
C LEU A 111 -3.00 -0.22 6.62
N GLN A 112 -2.21 -0.17 7.68
CA GLN A 112 -1.23 -1.20 8.00
C GLN A 112 -1.90 -2.51 8.42
N ASP A 113 -2.95 -2.45 9.23
CA ASP A 113 -3.72 -3.62 9.66
C ASP A 113 -4.41 -4.30 8.46
N ARG A 114 -4.96 -3.51 7.52
CA ARG A 114 -5.50 -4.05 6.26
C ARG A 114 -4.42 -4.73 5.41
N CYS A 115 -3.22 -4.15 5.35
CA CYS A 115 -2.04 -4.75 4.72
C CYS A 115 -1.76 -6.16 5.24
N GLU A 116 -1.71 -6.29 6.57
CA GLU A 116 -1.40 -7.54 7.24
C GLU A 116 -2.50 -8.59 7.03
N SER A 117 -3.77 -8.17 7.09
CA SER A 117 -4.91 -9.04 6.79
C SER A 117 -4.85 -9.63 5.37
N ILE A 118 -4.56 -8.80 4.36
CA ILE A 118 -4.42 -9.25 2.96
C ILE A 118 -3.25 -10.24 2.82
N ILE A 119 -2.12 -10.00 3.51
CA ILE A 119 -0.97 -10.92 3.50
C ILE A 119 -1.35 -12.28 4.11
N ILE A 120 -2.01 -12.28 5.27
CA ILE A 120 -2.45 -13.51 5.95
C ILE A 120 -3.43 -14.30 5.07
N GLU A 121 -4.38 -13.62 4.43
CA GLU A 121 -5.32 -14.25 3.48
C GLU A 121 -4.59 -14.92 2.31
N LEU A 122 -3.60 -14.23 1.74
CA LEU A 122 -2.78 -14.75 0.64
C LEU A 122 -1.96 -15.98 1.08
N GLN A 123 -1.41 -15.97 2.29
CA GLN A 123 -0.66 -17.11 2.84
C GLN A 123 -1.56 -18.32 3.06
N ARG A 124 -2.77 -18.13 3.63
CA ARG A 124 -3.74 -19.21 3.85
C ARG A 124 -4.24 -19.88 2.57
N ARG A 125 -4.28 -19.14 1.45
CA ARG A 125 -4.70 -19.68 0.14
C ARG A 125 -3.58 -20.39 -0.63
N LYS A 126 -2.37 -20.41 -0.08
CA LYS A 126 -1.18 -21.06 -0.66
C LYS A 126 -0.98 -22.50 -0.13
N THR A 127 -1.50 -22.80 1.07
CA THR A 127 -1.71 -24.17 1.61
C THR A 127 -2.97 -24.80 1.03
#